data_AF-A0A2X1LC92-F1
#
_entry.id   AF-A0A2X1LC92-F1
#
_cell.length_a   1.000
_cell.length_b   1.000
_cell.length_c   1.000
_cell.angle_alpha   90.00
_cell.angle_beta   90.00
_cell.angle_gamma   90.00
#
_symmetry.space_group_name_H-M   'P 1'
#
loop_
_entity.id
_entity.type
_entity.pdbx_description
1 polymer ?
#
loop_
_entity_poly.entity_id
_entity_poly.type
_entity_poly.pdbx_seq_one_letter_code
_entity_poly.pdbx_strand_id
1 'polypeptide(L)'
;MISAFDIFKIGIGPSSSHTVGPMNAGKSFIDRLESSGLLTATSHIVVDLYGSLSLTGKGHATDVAIIMGLAGNSPQDVVIDEIPAFIELVTRSGRLPVASGAHIVDFPVAKNIIFHPEMLPRHENGMRITAGRDRKSY
;
A
#
# COMPACT_ATOMS: atom_id res chain seq x y z
N MET A 1 -1.29 -12.33 -25.98
CA MET A 1 -2.69 -12.77 -26.13
C MET A 1 -3.41 -12.27 -24.89
N ILE A 2 -4.36 -11.33 -25.02
CA ILE A 2 -5.13 -10.79 -23.89
C ILE A 2 -6.27 -11.78 -23.62
N SER A 3 -6.35 -12.30 -22.39
CA SER A 3 -7.38 -13.25 -21.98
C SER A 3 -8.63 -12.51 -21.53
N ALA A 4 -9.83 -13.10 -21.69
CA ALA A 4 -11.06 -12.53 -21.15
C ALA A 4 -10.99 -12.31 -19.62
N PHE A 5 -10.17 -13.11 -18.92
CA PHE A 5 -9.90 -12.95 -17.48
C PHE A 5 -9.05 -11.72 -17.13
N ASP A 6 -8.31 -11.14 -18.09
CA ASP A 6 -7.58 -9.88 -17.88
C ASP A 6 -8.51 -8.66 -17.87
N ILE A 7 -9.71 -8.80 -18.45
CA ILE A 7 -10.72 -7.75 -18.61
C ILE A 7 -11.67 -7.72 -17.40
N PHE A 8 -11.99 -8.86 -16.80
CA PHE A 8 -12.89 -8.97 -15.65
C PHE A 8 -12.12 -9.38 -14.39
N LYS A 9 -11.59 -8.39 -13.66
CA LYS A 9 -11.02 -8.61 -12.32
C LYS A 9 -12.07 -8.28 -11.26
N ILE A 10 -12.46 -9.26 -10.45
CA ILE A 10 -13.12 -9.02 -9.17
C ILE A 10 -12.13 -8.22 -8.33
N GLY A 11 -12.53 -7.03 -7.93
CA GLY A 11 -11.67 -6.10 -7.22
C GLY A 11 -12.49 -5.12 -6.41
N ILE A 12 -11.83 -4.47 -5.47
CA ILE A 12 -12.48 -3.62 -4.49
C ILE A 12 -12.42 -2.17 -4.95
N GLY A 13 -13.55 -1.47 -4.79
CA GLY A 13 -13.66 -0.03 -5.05
C GLY A 13 -14.03 0.36 -6.49
N PRO A 14 -14.32 1.66 -6.71
CA PRO A 14 -14.91 2.17 -7.96
C PRO A 14 -13.93 2.21 -9.14
N SER A 15 -12.61 2.04 -8.91
CA SER A 15 -11.57 2.10 -9.95
C SER A 15 -10.45 1.09 -9.70
N SER A 16 -10.20 0.20 -10.66
CA SER A 16 -9.17 -0.83 -10.57
C SER A 16 -7.74 -0.28 -10.56
N SER A 17 -7.46 0.81 -11.27
CA SER A 17 -6.12 1.43 -11.30
C SER A 17 -5.73 2.11 -9.99
N HIS A 18 -6.71 2.54 -9.20
CA HIS A 18 -6.49 3.29 -7.96
C HIS A 18 -6.68 2.45 -6.69
N THR A 19 -7.18 1.22 -6.83
CA THR A 19 -7.35 0.29 -5.69
C THR A 19 -6.60 -1.04 -5.93
N VAL A 20 -6.90 -1.75 -7.02
CA VAL A 20 -6.31 -3.08 -7.28
C VAL A 20 -4.81 -2.99 -7.54
N GLY A 21 -4.37 -2.03 -8.36
CA GLY A 21 -2.94 -1.82 -8.65
C GLY A 21 -2.11 -1.49 -7.39
N PRO A 22 -2.48 -0.45 -6.62
CA PRO A 22 -1.78 -0.07 -5.40
C PRO A 22 -1.76 -1.17 -4.32
N MET A 23 -2.87 -1.90 -4.12
CA MET A 23 -2.90 -3.02 -3.17
C MET A 23 -1.97 -4.15 -3.59
N ASN A 24 -2.00 -4.55 -4.88
CA ASN A 24 -1.09 -5.58 -5.40
C ASN A 24 0.38 -5.17 -5.24
N ALA A 25 0.70 -3.89 -5.47
CA ALA A 25 2.06 -3.39 -5.33
C ALA A 25 2.51 -3.34 -3.85
N GLY A 26 1.61 -2.99 -2.92
CA GLY A 26 1.85 -3.10 -1.48
C GLY A 26 2.13 -4.54 -1.05
N LYS A 27 1.29 -5.49 -1.47
CA LYS A 27 1.47 -6.92 -1.19
C LYS A 27 2.79 -7.44 -1.75
N SER A 28 3.05 -7.17 -3.03
CA SER A 28 4.28 -7.61 -3.71
C SER A 28 5.54 -7.08 -3.01
N PHE A 29 5.50 -5.86 -2.48
CA PHE A 29 6.61 -5.29 -1.74
C PHE A 29 6.88 -6.04 -0.42
N ILE A 30 5.84 -6.36 0.33
CA ILE A 30 5.96 -7.07 1.61
C ILE A 30 6.38 -8.53 1.41
N ASP A 31 5.79 -9.23 0.45
CA ASP A 31 6.19 -10.60 0.08
C ASP A 31 7.68 -10.63 -0.33
N ARG A 32 8.17 -9.57 -0.98
CA ARG A 32 9.60 -9.41 -1.31
C ARG A 32 10.47 -9.14 -0.09
N LEU A 33 10.03 -8.33 0.87
CA LEU A 33 10.77 -8.12 2.12
C LEU A 33 10.88 -9.41 2.94
N GLU A 34 9.81 -10.18 3.02
CA GLU A 34 9.76 -11.46 3.72
C GLU A 34 10.71 -12.48 3.07
N SER A 35 10.55 -12.71 1.76
CA SER A 35 11.42 -13.65 1.02
C SER A 35 12.90 -13.24 0.98
N SER A 36 13.21 -11.95 1.16
CA SER A 36 14.59 -11.44 1.25
C SER A 36 15.16 -11.46 2.68
N GLY A 37 14.38 -11.91 3.68
CA GLY A 37 14.80 -11.90 5.09
C GLY A 37 14.97 -10.50 5.69
N LEU A 38 14.35 -9.48 5.09
CA LEU A 38 14.48 -8.07 5.49
C LEU A 38 13.31 -7.57 6.34
N LEU A 39 12.23 -8.36 6.43
CA LEU A 39 11.00 -7.96 7.13
C LEU A 39 11.27 -7.56 8.58
N THR A 40 11.94 -8.41 9.35
CA THR A 40 12.20 -8.18 10.78
C THR A 40 13.17 -7.03 11.05
N ALA A 41 14.00 -6.67 10.07
CA ALA A 41 14.91 -5.53 10.15
C ALA A 41 14.24 -4.19 9.78
N THR A 42 13.02 -4.22 9.24
CA THR A 42 12.30 -3.02 8.81
C THR A 42 11.60 -2.36 10.00
N SER A 43 11.90 -1.10 10.30
CA SER A 43 11.24 -0.35 11.37
C SER A 43 10.14 0.57 10.85
N HIS A 44 10.21 1.01 9.60
CA HIS A 44 9.21 1.89 8.99
C HIS A 44 9.13 1.69 7.48
N ILE A 45 7.99 2.06 6.92
CA ILE A 45 7.72 2.03 5.47
C ILE A 45 7.24 3.41 5.03
N VAL A 46 7.74 3.90 3.90
CA VAL A 46 7.27 5.13 3.24
C VAL A 46 6.76 4.78 1.85
N VAL A 47 5.63 5.36 1.50
CA VAL A 47 4.98 5.21 0.20
C VAL A 47 4.86 6.57 -0.45
N ASP A 48 5.50 6.72 -1.61
CA ASP A 48 5.44 7.92 -2.42
C ASP A 48 4.51 7.66 -3.62
N LEU A 49 3.48 8.49 -3.76
CA LEU A 49 2.53 8.46 -4.87
C LEU A 49 2.80 9.62 -5.81
N TYR A 50 2.77 9.36 -7.11
CA TYR A 50 3.14 10.32 -8.16
C TYR A 50 2.01 10.48 -9.18
N GLY A 51 1.98 11.63 -9.85
CA GLY A 51 1.06 11.92 -10.96
C GLY A 51 -0.41 11.75 -10.61
N SER A 52 -1.19 11.11 -11.49
CA SER A 52 -2.65 10.94 -11.31
C SER A 52 -2.99 10.17 -10.03
N LEU A 53 -2.17 9.18 -9.66
CA LEU A 53 -2.35 8.40 -8.43
C LEU A 53 -2.24 9.26 -7.16
N SER A 54 -1.43 10.31 -7.23
CA SER A 54 -1.27 11.29 -6.15
C SER A 54 -2.47 12.23 -6.06
N LEU A 55 -2.90 12.77 -7.20
CA LEU A 55 -3.97 13.76 -7.29
C LEU A 55 -5.32 13.23 -6.80
N THR A 56 -5.59 11.95 -7.04
CA THR A 56 -6.85 11.30 -6.64
C THR A 56 -6.67 10.33 -5.49
N GLY A 57 -5.51 10.30 -4.83
CA GLY A 57 -5.21 9.26 -3.83
C GLY A 57 -5.69 9.59 -2.41
N LYS A 58 -5.81 10.88 -2.05
CA LYS A 58 -6.16 11.30 -0.69
C LYS A 58 -7.67 11.14 -0.45
N GLY A 59 -8.06 10.27 0.48
CA GLY A 59 -9.46 10.03 0.85
C GLY A 59 -10.29 9.25 -0.19
N HIS A 60 -9.64 8.60 -1.15
CA HIS A 60 -10.25 7.96 -2.33
C HIS A 60 -9.80 6.51 -2.51
N ALA A 61 -9.67 5.77 -1.40
CA ALA A 61 -9.37 4.34 -1.33
C ALA A 61 -7.97 3.89 -1.80
N THR A 62 -7.16 4.73 -2.44
CA THR A 62 -5.76 4.39 -2.80
C THR A 62 -4.88 4.20 -1.58
N ASP A 63 -4.97 5.10 -0.61
CA ASP A 63 -4.31 4.99 0.69
C ASP A 63 -4.71 3.71 1.44
N VAL A 64 -6.01 3.44 1.50
CA VAL A 64 -6.57 2.20 2.07
C VAL A 64 -6.03 0.97 1.35
N ALA A 65 -6.05 0.96 0.02
CA ALA A 65 -5.56 -0.14 -0.79
C ALA A 65 -4.09 -0.47 -0.52
N ILE A 66 -3.25 0.56 -0.44
CA ILE A 66 -1.83 0.43 -0.11
C ILE A 66 -1.66 -0.16 1.28
N ILE A 67 -2.38 0.36 2.27
CA ILE A 67 -2.30 -0.11 3.66
C ILE A 67 -2.72 -1.59 3.74
N MET A 68 -3.82 -1.97 3.11
CA MET A 68 -4.28 -3.37 3.08
C MET A 68 -3.30 -4.30 2.36
N GLY A 69 -2.70 -3.84 1.26
CA GLY A 69 -1.66 -4.57 0.54
C GLY A 69 -0.41 -4.79 1.40
N LEU A 70 0.06 -3.75 2.07
CA LEU A 70 1.17 -3.85 3.02
C LEU A 70 0.83 -4.74 4.24
N ALA A 71 -0.43 -4.79 4.64
CA ALA A 71 -0.91 -5.73 5.65
C ALA A 71 -0.87 -7.20 5.17
N GLY A 72 -0.59 -7.45 3.90
CA GLY A 72 -0.45 -8.79 3.30
C GLY A 72 -1.65 -9.23 2.46
N ASN A 73 -2.70 -8.41 2.35
CA ASN A 73 -3.93 -8.76 1.67
C ASN A 73 -3.83 -8.64 0.14
N SER A 74 -4.64 -9.42 -0.56
CA SER A 74 -4.83 -9.34 -2.00
C SER A 74 -6.20 -8.73 -2.33
N PRO A 75 -6.37 -8.10 -3.50
CA PRO A 75 -7.69 -7.63 -3.95
C PRO A 75 -8.73 -8.75 -4.10
N GLN A 76 -8.29 -9.99 -4.26
CA GLN A 76 -9.16 -11.15 -4.45
C GLN A 76 -9.72 -11.69 -3.14
N ASP A 77 -8.94 -11.60 -2.06
CA ASP A 77 -9.21 -12.34 -0.81
C ASP A 77 -9.43 -11.44 0.41
N VAL A 78 -9.28 -10.12 0.28
CA VAL A 78 -9.45 -9.22 1.42
C VAL A 78 -10.90 -9.14 1.87
N VAL A 79 -11.09 -9.21 3.19
CA VAL A 79 -12.40 -9.10 3.83
C VAL A 79 -12.80 -7.63 3.94
N ILE A 80 -13.70 -7.20 3.05
CA ILE A 80 -14.09 -5.78 2.90
C ILE A 80 -14.64 -5.19 4.21
N ASP A 81 -15.43 -5.98 4.95
CA ASP A 81 -16.09 -5.53 6.17
C ASP A 81 -15.10 -5.20 7.31
N GLU A 82 -13.88 -5.76 7.27
CA GLU A 82 -12.85 -5.53 8.28
C GLU A 82 -11.98 -4.29 7.98
N ILE A 83 -12.00 -3.81 6.73
CA ILE A 83 -11.15 -2.69 6.28
C ILE A 83 -11.35 -1.44 7.15
N PRO A 84 -12.58 -0.94 7.43
CA PRO A 84 -12.75 0.30 8.18
C PRO A 84 -12.11 0.25 9.58
N ALA A 85 -12.33 -0.85 10.31
CA ALA A 85 -11.78 -1.03 11.65
C ALA A 85 -10.24 -1.14 11.62
N PHE A 86 -9.68 -1.84 10.62
CA PHE A 86 -8.24 -1.95 10.46
C PHE A 86 -7.59 -0.60 10.14
N ILE A 87 -8.16 0.17 9.22
CA ILE A 87 -7.66 1.50 8.86
C ILE A 87 -7.72 2.46 10.04
N GLU A 88 -8.79 2.42 10.84
CA GLU A 88 -8.89 3.22 12.07
C GLU A 88 -7.79 2.85 13.06
N LEU A 89 -7.54 1.55 13.27
CA LEU A 89 -6.48 1.06 14.15
C LEU A 89 -5.11 1.58 13.72
N VAL A 90 -4.76 1.46 12.44
CA VAL A 90 -3.48 1.93 11.88
C VAL A 90 -3.36 3.45 12.01
N THR A 91 -4.43 4.18 11.68
CA THR A 91 -4.45 5.65 11.75
C THR A 91 -4.26 6.14 13.17
N ARG A 92 -4.94 5.53 14.15
CA ARG A 92 -4.87 5.92 15.56
C ARG A 92 -3.55 5.54 16.22
N SER A 93 -3.05 4.35 15.93
CA SER A 93 -1.81 3.85 16.54
C SER A 93 -0.55 4.40 15.88
N GLY A 94 -0.65 4.82 14.61
CA GLY A 94 0.51 5.15 13.78
C GLY A 94 1.41 3.94 13.53
N ARG A 95 0.88 2.72 13.66
CA ARG A 95 1.59 1.45 13.47
C ARG A 95 0.83 0.55 12.53
N LEU A 96 1.56 -0.14 11.66
CA LEU A 96 1.00 -1.04 10.67
C LEU A 96 1.49 -2.46 10.91
N PRO A 97 0.58 -3.39 11.28
CA PRO A 97 0.83 -4.83 11.14
C PRO A 97 0.99 -5.16 9.66
N VAL A 98 2.15 -5.70 9.30
CA VAL A 98 2.51 -6.10 7.93
C VAL A 98 2.64 -7.62 7.83
N ALA A 99 2.64 -8.14 6.60
CA ALA A 99 2.82 -9.58 6.32
C ALA A 99 1.86 -10.44 7.14
N SER A 100 0.56 -10.15 7.06
CA SER A 100 -0.48 -10.83 7.81
C SER A 100 -0.28 -10.81 9.33
N GLY A 101 0.33 -9.73 9.83
CA GLY A 101 0.61 -9.53 11.25
C GLY A 101 1.93 -10.14 11.75
N ALA A 102 2.76 -10.70 10.87
CA ALA A 102 4.04 -11.29 11.25
C ALA A 102 5.05 -10.25 11.80
N HIS A 103 4.90 -8.97 11.44
CA HIS A 103 5.72 -7.89 11.96
C HIS A 103 4.92 -6.58 12.05
N ILE A 104 5.38 -5.64 12.88
CA ILE A 104 4.76 -4.33 13.04
C ILE A 104 5.79 -3.24 12.76
N VAL A 105 5.43 -2.28 11.90
CA VAL A 105 6.28 -1.14 11.54
C VAL A 105 5.65 0.19 11.97
N ASP A 106 6.48 1.20 12.20
CA ASP A 106 6.02 2.57 12.36
C ASP A 106 5.45 3.08 11.02
N PHE A 107 4.18 3.51 11.05
CA PHE A 107 3.45 3.98 9.90
C PHE A 107 2.41 5.08 10.25
N PRO A 108 2.84 6.27 10.72
CA PRO A 108 1.95 7.42 10.77
C PRO A 108 1.47 7.78 9.36
N VAL A 109 0.23 7.42 9.02
CA VAL A 109 -0.33 7.52 7.65
C VAL A 109 -0.04 8.87 6.99
N ALA A 110 -0.30 9.97 7.72
CA ALA A 110 -0.10 11.33 7.21
C ALA A 110 1.35 11.71 6.90
N LYS A 111 2.34 10.98 7.44
CA LYS A 111 3.78 11.21 7.22
C LYS A 111 4.42 10.16 6.33
N ASN A 112 3.76 9.03 6.12
CA ASN A 112 4.32 7.86 5.48
C ASN A 112 3.62 7.50 4.16
N ILE A 113 2.50 8.14 3.83
CA ILE A 113 1.95 8.20 2.48
C ILE A 113 2.13 9.64 1.99
N ILE A 114 3.06 9.83 1.05
CA ILE A 114 3.49 11.13 0.54
C ILE A 114 2.96 11.29 -0.88
N PHE A 115 2.37 12.45 -1.13
CA PHE A 115 1.70 12.78 -2.38
C PHE A 115 2.56 13.78 -3.16
N HIS A 116 3.08 13.34 -4.30
CA HIS A 116 3.91 14.12 -5.20
C HIS A 116 3.11 14.52 -6.45
N PRO A 117 3.03 15.81 -6.82
CA PRO A 117 2.29 16.24 -8.01
C PRO A 117 3.00 15.86 -9.32
N GLU A 118 4.31 15.65 -9.29
CA GLU A 118 5.10 15.28 -10.47
C GLU A 118 4.84 13.83 -10.92
N MET A 119 5.02 13.58 -12.21
CA MET A 119 4.89 12.26 -12.82
C MET A 119 6.26 11.59 -12.93
N LEU A 120 6.28 10.25 -12.82
CA LEU A 120 7.48 9.48 -13.15
C LEU A 120 7.62 9.31 -14.67
N PRO A 121 8.85 9.16 -15.21
CA PRO A 121 9.09 9.16 -16.66
C PRO A 121 8.37 8.07 -17.47
N ARG A 122 7.94 6.99 -16.83
CA ARG A 122 7.35 5.82 -17.51
C ARG A 122 5.84 5.84 -17.61
N HIS A 123 5.15 6.38 -16.59
CA HIS A 123 3.70 6.29 -16.49
C HIS A 123 3.16 7.31 -15.47
N GLU A 124 1.95 7.82 -15.71
CA GLU A 124 1.27 8.82 -14.87
C GLU A 124 0.90 8.29 -13.48
N ASN A 125 0.56 6.99 -13.36
CA ASN A 125 0.31 6.32 -12.09
C ASN A 125 1.61 5.74 -11.52
N GLY A 126 2.44 6.59 -10.93
CA GLY A 126 3.70 6.20 -10.31
C GLY A 126 3.55 5.92 -8.81
N MET A 127 4.22 4.89 -8.32
CA MET A 127 4.34 4.63 -6.88
C MET A 127 5.76 4.12 -6.55
N ARG A 128 6.30 4.54 -5.40
CA ARG A 128 7.53 4.00 -4.82
C ARG A 128 7.25 3.60 -3.37
N ILE A 129 7.73 2.42 -2.97
CA ILE A 129 7.66 1.95 -1.59
C ILE A 129 9.09 1.73 -1.08
N THR A 130 9.40 2.30 0.08
CA THR A 130 10.72 2.26 0.71
C THR A 130 10.61 1.72 2.12
N ALA A 131 11.49 0.78 2.49
CA ALA A 131 11.63 0.27 3.85
C ALA A 131 12.95 0.75 4.46
N GLY A 132 12.90 1.18 5.73
CA GLY A 132 14.08 1.64 6.46
C GLY A 132 14.25 0.92 7.80
N ARG A 133 15.49 0.89 8.31
CA ARG A 133 15.84 0.23 9.58
C ARG A 133 15.85 1.16 10.78
N ASP A 134 16.19 2.44 10.59
CA ASP A 134 16.20 3.45 11.64
C ASP A 134 15.40 4.69 11.23
N ARG A 135 14.48 5.14 12.08
CA ARG A 135 13.91 6.48 11.97
C ARG A 135 14.74 7.38 12.88
N LYS A 136 15.82 7.98 12.37
CA LYS A 136 16.53 9.00 13.15
C LYS A 136 15.56 10.14 13.44
N SER A 137 15.13 10.25 14.70
CA SER A 137 14.46 11.43 15.21
C SER A 137 15.47 12.58 15.18
N TYR A 138 15.28 13.52 14.26
CA TYR A 138 15.92 14.84 14.31
C TYR A 138 14.98 15.81 15.00
#